data_AF-A0A3G1A6E9-F1
#
_entry.id   AF-A0A3G1A6E9-F1
#
_cell.length_a   1.000
_cell.length_b   1.000
_cell.length_c   1.000
_cell.angle_alpha   90.00
_cell.angle_beta   90.00
_cell.angle_gamma   90.00
#
_symmetry.space_group_name_H-M   'P 1'
#
loop_
_entity.id
_entity.type
_entity.pdbx_description
1 polymer ?
#
loop_
_entity_poly.entity_id
_entity_poly.type
_entity_poly.pdbx_seq_one_letter_code
_entity_poly.pdbx_strand_id
1 'polypeptide(L)'
;MELSELKTKILALLKTDEEFRYAVAGMIGYDEILKRLQKHDEKFEEIVSILNRHEEILARHEEKFKEILAQLKEIRESQSRLENRVNSLDNRVDSLEKGVNSLDKRVDSLEKRIDSLEKSVNSLEKKVDSLDKRVGSLEERVDSLASAMIAGFAELSKFAGITFEEFVRKFLTASLQKSGQIPQGLELTRKVIDSEEIDIFLEDPLIVGEVTAHADTPQEADKLLKKAELAKTRYAKEPKKILVILTAKRDVAQEIQRKAKEKNIELIIGRIID
;
A
#
# COMPACT_ATOMS: atom_id res chain seq x y z
N MET A 1 -83.60 -68.02 96.38
CA MET A 1 -83.78 -66.98 95.34
C MET A 1 -83.56 -67.66 94.00
N GLU A 2 -84.57 -67.67 93.14
CA GLU A 2 -84.42 -68.25 91.81
C GLU A 2 -83.49 -67.40 90.95
N LEU A 3 -82.75 -68.01 90.02
CA LEU A 3 -81.75 -67.33 89.19
C LEU A 3 -82.35 -66.18 88.35
N SER A 4 -83.62 -66.29 87.95
CA SER A 4 -84.34 -65.25 87.19
C SER A 4 -84.64 -64.01 88.05
N GLU A 5 -84.99 -64.20 89.32
CA GLU A 5 -85.22 -63.12 90.28
C GLU A 5 -83.93 -62.34 90.55
N LEU A 6 -82.81 -63.05 90.72
CA LEU A 6 -81.49 -62.42 90.92
C LEU A 6 -81.06 -61.57 89.72
N LYS A 7 -81.20 -62.09 88.49
CA LYS A 7 -80.86 -61.35 87.26
C LYS A 7 -81.71 -60.08 87.11
N THR A 8 -83.01 -60.18 87.39
CA THR A 8 -83.92 -59.04 87.34
C THR A 8 -83.52 -57.98 88.38
N LYS A 9 -83.16 -58.41 89.60
CA LYS A 9 -82.70 -57.51 90.67
C LYS A 9 -81.36 -56.84 90.33
N ILE A 10 -80.39 -57.56 89.75
CA ILE A 10 -79.10 -56.99 89.31
C ILE A 10 -79.32 -55.95 88.20
N LEU A 11 -80.14 -56.24 87.20
CA LEU A 11 -80.43 -55.29 86.11
C LEU A 11 -81.20 -54.05 86.60
N ALA A 12 -82.11 -54.21 87.57
CA ALA A 12 -82.78 -53.09 88.20
C ALA A 12 -81.77 -52.20 88.95
N LEU A 13 -80.90 -52.80 89.77
CA LEU A 13 -79.83 -52.08 90.47
C LEU A 13 -78.87 -51.38 89.51
N LEU A 14 -78.42 -52.03 88.42
CA LEU A 14 -77.59 -51.37 87.39
C LEU A 14 -78.27 -50.14 86.76
N LYS A 15 -79.61 -50.09 86.71
CA LYS A 15 -80.33 -48.93 86.17
C LYS A 15 -80.56 -47.84 87.21
N THR A 16 -80.98 -48.21 88.42
CA THR A 16 -81.46 -47.26 89.44
C THR A 16 -80.42 -46.88 90.49
N ASP A 17 -79.43 -47.74 90.74
CA ASP A 17 -78.37 -47.55 91.73
C ASP A 17 -77.05 -47.22 91.01
N GLU A 18 -76.66 -45.95 91.12
CA GLU A 18 -75.47 -45.42 90.46
C GLU A 18 -74.17 -45.97 91.04
N GLU A 19 -74.09 -46.15 92.36
CA GLU A 19 -72.91 -46.70 93.04
C GLU A 19 -72.70 -48.16 92.66
N PHE A 20 -73.76 -48.96 92.65
CA PHE A 20 -73.70 -50.35 92.20
C PHE A 20 -73.33 -50.46 90.71
N ARG A 21 -73.86 -49.57 89.85
CA ARG A 21 -73.50 -49.52 88.43
C ARG A 21 -72.02 -49.20 88.22
N TYR A 22 -71.45 -48.23 88.94
CA TYR A 22 -70.02 -47.92 88.83
C TYR A 22 -69.14 -49.05 89.39
N ALA A 23 -69.54 -49.69 90.49
CA ALA A 23 -68.81 -50.83 91.04
C ALA A 23 -68.75 -52.00 90.03
N VAL A 24 -69.87 -52.33 89.38
CA VAL A 24 -69.90 -53.35 88.33
C VAL A 24 -69.12 -52.91 87.10
N ALA A 25 -69.22 -51.65 86.67
CA ALA A 25 -68.46 -51.11 85.55
C ALA A 25 -66.94 -51.23 85.78
N GLY A 26 -66.46 -50.92 86.98
CA GLY A 26 -65.08 -51.13 87.38
C GLY A 26 -64.67 -52.61 87.36
N MET A 27 -65.51 -53.51 87.90
CA MET A 27 -65.24 -54.96 87.92
C MET A 27 -65.20 -55.60 86.53
N ILE A 28 -66.00 -55.12 85.57
CA ILE A 28 -66.01 -55.62 84.18
C ILE A 28 -64.98 -54.92 83.29
N GLY A 29 -64.10 -54.08 83.85
CA GLY A 29 -63.00 -53.44 83.13
C GLY A 29 -63.37 -52.22 82.30
N TYR A 30 -64.55 -51.62 82.52
CA TYR A 30 -64.99 -50.43 81.80
C TYR A 30 -64.02 -49.25 81.99
N ASP A 31 -63.45 -49.09 83.19
CA ASP A 31 -62.45 -48.05 83.50
C ASP A 31 -61.16 -48.20 82.67
N GLU A 32 -60.72 -49.45 82.42
CA GLU A 32 -59.55 -49.73 81.59
C GLU A 32 -59.83 -49.42 80.11
N ILE A 33 -61.06 -49.69 79.64
CA ILE A 33 -61.50 -49.32 78.30
C ILE A 33 -61.52 -47.80 78.13
N LEU A 34 -62.07 -47.05 79.08
CA LEU A 34 -62.10 -45.58 79.04
C LEU A 34 -60.70 -44.96 79.02
N LYS A 35 -59.77 -45.47 79.85
CA LYS A 35 -58.36 -45.01 79.82
C LYS A 35 -57.68 -45.27 78.48
N ARG A 36 -57.95 -46.40 77.83
CA ARG A 36 -57.43 -46.70 76.49
C ARG A 36 -58.03 -45.78 75.42
N LEU A 37 -59.32 -45.47 75.51
CA LEU A 37 -59.98 -44.51 74.64
C LEU A 37 -59.38 -43.11 74.77
N GLN A 38 -59.17 -42.63 76.00
CA GLN A 38 -58.52 -41.34 76.24
C GLN A 38 -57.09 -41.30 75.64
N LYS A 39 -56.29 -42.36 75.81
CA LYS A 39 -54.97 -42.47 75.17
C LYS A 39 -55.05 -42.51 73.64
N HIS A 40 -56.12 -43.06 73.08
CA HIS A 40 -56.35 -43.05 71.64
C HIS A 40 -56.75 -41.66 71.15
N ASP A 41 -57.56 -40.92 71.90
CA ASP A 41 -57.91 -39.52 71.59
C ASP A 41 -56.64 -38.65 71.57
N GLU A 42 -55.75 -38.80 72.57
CA GLU A 42 -54.44 -38.12 72.60
C GLU A 42 -53.60 -38.43 71.35
N LYS A 43 -53.51 -39.70 70.95
CA LYS A 43 -52.80 -40.11 69.73
C LYS A 43 -53.48 -39.59 68.46
N PHE A 44 -54.82 -39.52 68.46
CA PHE A 44 -55.58 -39.02 67.33
C PHE A 44 -55.30 -37.53 67.11
N GLU A 45 -55.29 -36.73 68.18
CA GLU A 45 -54.90 -35.32 68.12
C GLU A 45 -53.45 -35.15 67.65
N GLU A 46 -52.52 -36.02 68.08
CA GLU A 46 -51.13 -36.01 67.59
C GLU A 46 -51.05 -36.29 66.08
N ILE A 47 -51.79 -37.30 65.59
CA ILE A 47 -51.86 -37.63 64.16
C ILE A 47 -52.40 -36.45 63.36
N VAL A 48 -53.48 -35.80 63.83
CA VAL A 48 -54.06 -34.63 63.17
C VAL A 48 -53.04 -33.49 63.11
N SER A 49 -52.28 -33.25 64.18
CA SER A 49 -51.21 -32.25 64.20
C SER A 49 -50.12 -32.53 63.17
N ILE A 50 -49.69 -33.79 63.05
CA ILE A 50 -48.71 -34.22 62.02
C ILE A 50 -49.27 -34.03 60.61
N LEU A 51 -50.53 -34.37 60.37
CA LEU A 51 -51.18 -34.21 59.07
C LEU A 51 -51.23 -32.73 58.65
N ASN A 52 -51.61 -31.82 59.55
CA ASN A 52 -51.59 -30.38 59.28
C ASN A 52 -50.18 -29.89 58.92
N ARG A 53 -49.15 -30.37 59.63
CA ARG A 53 -47.75 -30.04 59.32
C ARG A 53 -47.32 -30.58 57.94
N HIS A 54 -47.76 -31.77 57.56
CA HIS A 54 -47.48 -32.33 56.24
C HIS A 54 -48.18 -31.55 55.13
N GLU A 55 -49.41 -31.09 55.34
CA GLU A 55 -50.12 -30.22 54.39
C GLU A 55 -49.33 -28.92 54.14
N GLU A 56 -48.81 -28.28 55.19
CA GLU A 56 -47.94 -27.11 55.05
C GLU A 56 -46.65 -27.41 54.27
N ILE A 57 -46.01 -28.55 54.52
CA ILE A 57 -44.79 -28.96 53.80
C ILE A 57 -45.10 -29.19 52.32
N LEU A 58 -46.21 -29.84 52.00
CA LEU A 58 -46.64 -30.09 50.63
C LEU A 58 -46.92 -28.79 49.89
N ALA A 59 -47.61 -27.83 50.51
CA ALA A 59 -47.82 -26.50 49.94
C ALA A 59 -46.49 -25.79 49.64
N ARG A 60 -45.51 -25.84 50.56
CA ARG A 60 -44.17 -25.28 50.33
C ARG A 60 -43.42 -25.97 49.18
N HIS A 61 -43.56 -27.29 49.05
CA HIS A 61 -42.95 -28.03 47.94
C HIS A 61 -43.61 -27.70 46.60
N GLU A 62 -44.92 -27.50 46.55
CA GLU A 62 -45.61 -27.07 45.34
C GLU A 62 -45.08 -25.72 44.82
N GLU A 63 -44.88 -24.75 45.72
CA GLU A 63 -44.30 -23.46 45.35
C GLU A 63 -42.86 -23.58 44.86
N LYS A 64 -42.01 -24.35 45.55
CA LYS A 64 -40.64 -24.65 45.06
C LYS A 64 -40.65 -25.34 43.70
N PHE A 65 -41.60 -26.22 43.45
CA PHE A 65 -41.72 -26.91 42.16
C PHE A 65 -42.09 -25.93 41.04
N LYS A 66 -43.00 -24.97 41.30
CA LYS A 66 -43.32 -23.89 40.36
C LYS A 66 -42.10 -23.02 40.06
N GLU A 67 -41.30 -22.66 41.06
CA GLU A 67 -40.06 -21.90 40.89
C GLU A 67 -39.04 -22.65 40.01
N ILE A 68 -38.83 -23.94 40.27
CA ILE A 68 -37.92 -24.79 39.47
C ILE A 68 -38.40 -24.86 38.02
N LEU A 69 -39.70 -25.05 37.79
CA LEU A 69 -40.25 -25.09 36.42
C LEU A 69 -40.05 -23.76 35.69
N ALA A 70 -40.19 -22.63 36.38
CA ALA A 70 -39.93 -21.31 35.81
C ALA A 70 -38.45 -21.15 35.42
N GLN A 71 -37.51 -21.51 36.30
CA GLN A 71 -36.08 -21.45 36.00
C GLN A 71 -35.68 -22.38 34.84
N LEU A 72 -36.26 -23.59 34.77
CA LEU A 72 -36.01 -24.52 33.67
C LEU A 72 -36.48 -23.95 32.32
N LYS A 73 -37.59 -23.21 32.31
CA LYS A 73 -38.07 -22.51 31.10
C LYS A 73 -37.08 -21.42 30.67
N GLU A 74 -36.61 -20.59 31.60
CA GLU A 74 -35.63 -19.54 31.31
C GLU A 74 -34.31 -20.11 30.80
N ILE A 75 -33.82 -21.20 31.40
CA ILE A 75 -32.63 -21.91 30.94
C ILE A 75 -32.81 -22.39 29.50
N ARG A 76 -33.94 -23.02 29.17
CA ARG A 76 -34.23 -23.49 27.81
C ARG A 76 -34.26 -22.35 26.79
N GLU A 77 -34.86 -21.22 27.15
CA GLU A 77 -34.87 -20.02 26.30
C GLU A 77 -33.46 -19.46 26.10
N SER A 78 -32.64 -19.44 27.16
CA SER A 78 -31.25 -18.99 27.09
C SER A 78 -30.40 -19.91 26.20
N GLN A 79 -30.60 -21.23 26.28
CA GLN A 79 -29.93 -22.23 25.44
C GLN A 79 -30.27 -22.02 23.96
N SER A 80 -31.54 -21.83 23.63
CA SER A 80 -31.96 -21.55 22.26
C SER A 80 -31.34 -20.25 21.71
N ARG A 81 -31.23 -19.19 22.54
CA ARG A 81 -30.53 -17.95 22.14
C ARG A 81 -29.03 -18.19 21.91
N LEU A 82 -28.39 -19.01 22.73
CA LEU A 82 -26.99 -19.39 22.59
C LEU A 82 -26.75 -20.17 21.29
N GLU A 83 -27.57 -21.18 20.99
CA GLU A 83 -27.51 -21.95 19.74
C GLU A 83 -27.61 -21.05 18.51
N ASN A 84 -28.58 -20.12 18.51
CA ASN A 84 -28.75 -19.16 17.42
C ASN A 84 -27.52 -18.25 17.25
N ARG A 85 -26.89 -17.82 18.35
CA ARG A 85 -25.66 -17.02 18.31
C ARG A 85 -24.47 -17.82 17.78
N VAL A 86 -24.34 -19.10 18.16
CA VAL A 86 -23.29 -19.99 17.65
C VAL A 86 -23.47 -20.19 16.14
N ASN A 87 -24.67 -20.52 15.68
CA ASN A 87 -24.96 -20.65 14.25
C ASN A 87 -24.66 -19.37 13.46
N SER A 88 -24.94 -18.19 14.04
CA SER A 88 -24.58 -16.91 13.42
C SER A 88 -23.07 -16.68 13.36
N LEU A 89 -22.33 -17.11 14.39
CA LEU A 89 -20.87 -17.03 14.40
C LEU A 89 -20.25 -17.97 13.36
N ASP A 90 -20.74 -19.20 13.23
CA ASP A 90 -20.27 -20.16 12.23
C ASP A 90 -20.42 -19.59 10.81
N ASN A 91 -21.59 -19.03 10.49
CA ASN A 91 -21.82 -18.37 9.20
C ASN A 91 -20.88 -17.17 8.95
N ARG A 92 -20.48 -16.44 10.00
CA ARG A 92 -19.52 -15.34 9.89
C ARG A 92 -18.11 -15.87 9.66
N VAL A 93 -17.72 -16.95 10.32
CA VAL A 93 -16.43 -17.62 10.12
C VAL A 93 -16.32 -18.13 8.68
N ASP A 94 -17.33 -18.84 8.16
CA ASP A 94 -17.37 -19.31 6.76
C ASP A 94 -17.21 -18.16 5.76
N SER A 95 -17.83 -17.01 6.07
CA SER A 95 -17.77 -15.82 5.23
C SER A 95 -16.38 -15.17 5.26
N LEU A 96 -15.72 -15.15 6.43
CA LEU A 96 -14.35 -14.69 6.59
C LEU A 96 -13.36 -15.61 5.86
N GLU A 97 -13.51 -16.94 5.95
CA GLU A 97 -12.68 -17.90 5.23
C GLU A 97 -12.78 -17.70 3.71
N LYS A 98 -13.99 -17.48 3.18
CA LYS A 98 -14.18 -17.13 1.76
C LYS A 98 -13.49 -15.81 1.40
N GLY A 99 -13.56 -14.82 2.29
CA GLY A 99 -12.88 -13.53 2.13
C GLY A 99 -11.36 -13.67 2.05
N VAL A 100 -10.76 -14.43 2.97
CA VAL A 100 -9.31 -14.72 3.01
C VAL A 100 -8.88 -15.44 1.73
N ASN A 101 -9.59 -16.50 1.33
CA ASN A 101 -9.29 -17.22 0.09
C ASN A 101 -9.36 -16.32 -1.17
N SER A 102 -10.26 -15.32 -1.17
CA SER A 102 -10.32 -14.36 -2.27
C SER A 102 -9.16 -13.37 -2.25
N LEU A 103 -8.68 -12.97 -1.07
CA LEU A 103 -7.51 -12.11 -0.93
C LEU A 103 -6.24 -12.83 -1.39
N ASP A 104 -6.04 -14.09 -1.01
CA ASP A 104 -4.88 -14.89 -1.43
C ASP A 104 -4.78 -14.96 -2.96
N LYS A 105 -5.89 -15.27 -3.64
CA LYS A 105 -5.94 -15.28 -5.12
C LYS A 105 -5.60 -13.92 -5.74
N ARG A 106 -5.97 -12.83 -5.09
CA ARG A 106 -5.63 -11.47 -5.56
C ARG A 106 -4.15 -11.18 -5.35
N VAL A 107 -3.56 -11.62 -4.25
CA VAL A 107 -2.12 -11.52 -3.98
C VAL A 107 -1.33 -12.28 -5.05
N ASP A 108 -1.67 -13.55 -5.30
CA ASP A 108 -1.03 -14.36 -6.37
C ASP A 108 -1.09 -13.68 -7.74
N SER A 109 -2.22 -13.04 -8.06
CA SER A 109 -2.38 -12.32 -9.33
C SER A 109 -1.54 -11.04 -9.37
N LEU A 110 -1.34 -10.36 -8.24
CA LEU A 110 -0.50 -9.17 -8.17
C LEU A 110 0.98 -9.53 -8.30
N GLU A 111 1.43 -10.61 -7.66
CA GLU A 111 2.80 -11.11 -7.79
C GLU A 111 3.15 -11.39 -9.26
N LYS A 112 2.28 -12.12 -9.98
CA LYS A 112 2.49 -12.40 -11.43
C LYS A 112 2.56 -11.12 -12.28
N ARG A 113 1.80 -10.09 -11.92
CA ARG A 113 1.82 -8.80 -12.62
C ARG A 113 3.12 -8.05 -12.33
N ILE A 114 3.62 -8.10 -11.10
CA ILE A 114 4.90 -7.49 -10.71
C ILE A 114 6.05 -8.16 -11.49
N ASP A 115 6.10 -9.50 -11.54
CA ASP A 115 7.11 -10.23 -12.31
C ASP A 115 7.10 -9.84 -13.81
N SER A 116 5.91 -9.63 -14.37
CA SER A 116 5.73 -9.23 -15.77
C SER A 116 6.19 -7.79 -16.02
N LEU A 117 5.95 -6.89 -15.06
CA LEU A 117 6.44 -5.51 -15.11
C LEU A 117 7.96 -5.46 -15.00
N GLU A 118 8.56 -6.21 -14.08
CA GLU A 118 10.02 -6.27 -13.92
C GLU A 118 10.71 -6.73 -15.22
N LYS A 119 10.18 -7.78 -15.87
CA LYS A 119 10.67 -8.23 -17.19
C LYS A 119 10.54 -7.15 -18.27
N SER A 120 9.45 -6.38 -18.24
CA SER A 120 9.21 -5.30 -19.20
C SER A 120 10.17 -4.13 -18.98
N VAL A 121 10.45 -3.76 -17.73
CA VAL A 121 11.43 -2.73 -17.36
C VAL A 121 12.83 -3.15 -17.81
N ASN A 122 13.27 -4.37 -17.48
CA ASN A 122 14.56 -4.90 -17.92
C ASN A 122 14.73 -4.93 -19.45
N SER A 123 13.64 -5.17 -20.19
CA SER A 123 13.63 -5.10 -21.66
C SER A 123 13.75 -3.67 -22.18
N LEU A 124 13.10 -2.71 -21.50
CA LEU A 124 13.17 -1.29 -21.85
C LEU A 124 14.56 -0.73 -21.60
N GLU A 125 15.19 -1.04 -20.46
CA GLU A 125 16.57 -0.65 -20.15
C GLU A 125 17.55 -1.09 -21.26
N LYS A 126 17.48 -2.36 -21.69
CA LYS A 126 18.31 -2.87 -22.79
C LYS A 126 18.06 -2.13 -24.11
N LYS A 127 16.83 -1.70 -24.38
CA LYS A 127 16.50 -0.92 -25.58
C LYS A 127 17.07 0.49 -25.49
N VAL A 128 17.04 1.12 -24.33
CA VAL A 128 17.65 2.43 -24.08
C VAL A 128 19.16 2.34 -24.27
N ASP A 129 19.84 1.37 -23.66
CA ASP A 129 21.28 1.17 -23.85
C ASP A 129 21.67 0.97 -25.33
N SER A 130 20.83 0.28 -26.09
CA SER A 130 21.02 0.06 -27.53
C SER A 130 20.81 1.36 -28.32
N LEU A 131 19.82 2.17 -27.95
CA LEU A 131 19.58 3.47 -28.57
C LEU A 131 20.74 4.43 -28.28
N ASP A 132 21.24 4.50 -27.05
CA ASP A 132 22.36 5.37 -26.70
C ASP A 132 23.62 5.04 -27.52
N LYS A 133 23.93 3.75 -27.68
CA LYS A 133 25.03 3.31 -28.56
C LYS A 133 24.83 3.71 -30.02
N ARG A 134 23.60 3.61 -30.52
CA ARG A 134 23.27 4.00 -31.90
C ARG A 134 23.36 5.52 -32.08
N VAL A 135 22.94 6.30 -31.09
CA VAL A 135 23.07 7.76 -31.10
C VAL A 135 24.54 8.16 -31.09
N GLY A 136 25.36 7.62 -30.20
CA GLY A 136 26.80 7.89 -30.18
C GLY A 136 27.48 7.54 -31.51
N SER A 137 27.14 6.40 -32.10
CA SER A 137 27.66 6.03 -33.44
C SER A 137 27.18 6.98 -34.56
N LEU A 138 25.97 7.53 -34.46
CA LEU A 138 25.48 8.52 -35.41
C LEU A 138 26.20 9.86 -35.25
N GLU A 139 26.45 10.30 -34.01
CA GLU A 139 27.23 11.50 -33.71
C GLU A 139 28.64 11.41 -34.33
N GLU A 140 29.37 10.32 -34.10
CA GLU A 140 30.70 10.09 -34.70
C GLU A 140 30.68 10.12 -36.24
N ARG A 141 29.62 9.55 -36.86
CA ARG A 141 29.45 9.55 -38.32
C ARG A 141 29.14 10.94 -38.87
N VAL A 142 28.37 11.75 -38.13
CA VAL A 142 28.06 13.13 -38.50
C VAL A 142 29.31 14.00 -38.39
N ASP A 143 30.10 13.86 -37.33
CA ASP A 143 31.37 14.57 -37.16
C ASP A 143 32.37 14.23 -38.27
N SER A 144 32.45 12.94 -38.63
CA SER A 144 33.28 12.46 -39.73
C SER A 144 32.83 13.05 -41.07
N LEU A 145 31.52 13.12 -41.32
CA LEU A 145 30.96 13.72 -42.53
C LEU A 145 31.24 15.22 -42.60
N ALA A 146 31.05 15.95 -41.48
CA ALA A 146 31.35 17.37 -41.40
C ALA A 146 32.83 17.65 -41.72
N SER A 147 33.73 16.87 -41.13
CA SER A 147 35.17 16.94 -41.38
C SER A 147 35.50 16.70 -42.87
N ALA A 148 34.93 15.65 -43.47
CA ALA A 148 35.11 15.34 -44.89
C ALA A 148 34.56 16.44 -45.82
N MET A 149 33.41 17.04 -45.49
CA MET A 149 32.84 18.16 -46.24
C MET A 149 33.74 19.39 -46.19
N ILE A 150 34.26 19.74 -45.02
CA ILE A 150 35.19 20.85 -44.85
C ILE A 150 36.47 20.63 -45.66
N ALA A 151 37.07 19.43 -45.57
CA ALA A 151 38.26 19.09 -46.33
C ALA A 151 38.03 19.14 -47.84
N GLY A 152 36.99 18.46 -48.34
CA GLY A 152 36.68 18.41 -49.77
C GLY A 152 36.31 19.78 -50.34
N PHE A 153 35.59 20.62 -49.59
CA PHE A 153 35.26 21.95 -50.08
C PHE A 153 36.47 22.89 -50.13
N ALA A 154 37.42 22.77 -49.20
CA ALA A 154 38.65 23.57 -49.28
C ALA A 154 39.49 23.26 -50.53
N GLU A 155 39.37 22.06 -51.09
CA GLU A 155 39.96 21.75 -52.39
C GLU A 155 39.20 22.47 -53.52
N LEU A 156 37.87 22.56 -53.45
CA LEU A 156 37.01 23.22 -54.43
C LEU A 156 37.05 24.75 -54.36
N SER A 157 37.20 25.35 -53.17
CA SER A 157 37.19 26.80 -52.98
C SER A 157 38.32 27.50 -53.75
N LYS A 158 39.44 26.79 -53.97
CA LYS A 158 40.56 27.22 -54.82
C LYS A 158 40.14 27.53 -56.27
N PHE A 159 39.07 26.91 -56.75
CA PHE A 159 38.54 27.08 -58.11
C PHE A 159 37.27 27.94 -58.16
N ALA A 160 36.56 28.08 -57.05
CA ALA A 160 35.28 28.78 -56.97
C ALA A 160 35.40 30.30 -56.71
N GLY A 161 36.60 30.81 -56.43
CA GLY A 161 36.84 32.24 -56.20
C GLY A 161 36.27 32.78 -54.88
N ILE A 162 35.91 31.92 -53.93
CA ILE A 162 35.48 32.30 -52.58
C ILE A 162 36.52 31.89 -51.54
N THR A 163 36.61 32.65 -50.44
CA THR A 163 37.52 32.33 -49.34
C THR A 163 36.99 31.16 -48.51
N PHE A 164 37.89 30.44 -47.84
CA PHE A 164 37.51 29.33 -46.94
C PHE A 164 36.60 29.81 -45.80
N GLU A 165 36.89 30.99 -45.22
CA GLU A 165 36.05 31.60 -44.19
C GLU A 165 34.64 31.91 -44.68
N GLU A 166 34.51 32.45 -45.89
CA GLU A 166 33.20 32.75 -46.48
C GLU A 166 32.39 31.48 -46.72
N PHE A 167 33.04 30.41 -47.17
CA PHE A 167 32.41 29.10 -47.26
C PHE A 167 31.93 28.60 -45.90
N VAL A 168 32.81 28.59 -44.89
CA VAL A 168 32.47 28.11 -43.54
C VAL A 168 31.29 28.89 -42.97
N ARG A 169 31.26 30.22 -43.12
CA ARG A 169 30.11 31.05 -42.72
C ARG A 169 28.81 30.62 -43.41
N LYS A 170 28.82 30.46 -44.74
CA LYS A 170 27.63 30.02 -45.51
C LYS A 170 27.18 28.61 -45.12
N PHE A 171 28.12 27.69 -44.99
CA PHE A 171 27.86 26.30 -44.60
C PHE A 171 27.25 26.21 -43.20
N LEU A 172 27.88 26.85 -42.21
CA LEU A 172 27.39 26.87 -40.84
C LEU A 172 26.05 27.62 -40.73
N THR A 173 25.85 28.70 -41.48
CA THR A 173 24.55 29.39 -41.54
C THR A 173 23.44 28.44 -41.96
N ALA A 174 23.61 27.74 -43.08
CA ALA A 174 22.63 26.79 -43.57
C ALA A 174 22.40 25.61 -42.60
N SER A 175 23.48 25.10 -41.99
CA SER A 175 23.42 24.00 -41.02
C SER A 175 22.69 24.39 -39.73
N LEU A 176 23.02 25.54 -39.15
CA LEU A 176 22.41 26.06 -37.93
C LEU A 176 20.95 26.47 -38.14
N GLN A 177 20.60 27.02 -39.32
CA GLN A 177 19.21 27.30 -39.68
C GLN A 177 18.38 26.02 -39.81
N LYS A 178 18.91 24.98 -40.47
CA LYS A 178 18.22 23.69 -40.63
C LYS A 178 18.02 22.97 -39.30
N SER A 179 18.99 23.08 -38.38
CA SER A 179 18.86 22.53 -37.02
C SER A 179 18.05 23.42 -36.07
N GLY A 180 17.55 24.58 -36.53
CA GLY A 180 16.75 25.51 -35.72
C GLY A 180 17.55 26.26 -34.66
N GLN A 181 18.89 26.23 -34.72
CA GLN A 181 19.77 26.90 -33.78
C GLN A 181 19.89 28.40 -34.04
N ILE A 182 19.67 28.85 -35.28
CA ILE A 182 19.54 30.27 -35.61
C ILE A 182 18.26 30.49 -36.45
N PRO A 183 17.60 31.66 -36.33
CA PRO A 183 16.41 31.99 -37.11
C PRO A 183 16.64 31.94 -38.63
N GLN A 184 15.60 31.57 -39.38
CA GLN A 184 15.61 31.63 -40.84
C GLN A 184 15.78 33.08 -41.31
N GLY A 185 16.71 33.32 -42.23
CA GLY A 185 17.01 34.65 -42.78
C GLY A 185 18.09 35.44 -42.04
N LEU A 186 18.60 34.95 -40.90
CA LEU A 186 19.82 35.47 -40.28
C LEU A 186 21.04 34.69 -40.75
N GLU A 187 22.11 35.42 -41.06
CA GLU A 187 23.36 34.84 -41.56
C GLU A 187 24.53 35.12 -40.60
N LEU A 188 25.47 34.17 -40.53
CA LEU A 188 26.74 34.38 -39.84
C LEU A 188 27.59 35.37 -40.64
N THR A 189 28.05 36.42 -39.98
CA THR A 189 28.81 37.50 -40.61
C THR A 189 30.20 37.63 -39.98
N ARG A 190 31.10 38.33 -40.66
CA ARG A 190 32.37 38.80 -40.06
C ARG A 190 32.08 40.07 -39.26
N LYS A 191 32.65 40.18 -38.06
CA LYS A 191 32.47 41.35 -37.18
C LYS A 191 33.79 41.76 -36.54
N VAL A 192 34.03 43.06 -36.41
CA VAL A 192 35.15 43.59 -35.62
C VAL A 192 34.61 44.10 -34.29
N ILE A 193 35.21 43.66 -33.19
CA ILE A 193 34.91 44.08 -31.81
C ILE A 193 36.25 44.44 -31.15
N ASP A 194 36.37 45.67 -30.65
CA ASP A 194 37.57 46.15 -29.92
C ASP A 194 38.89 45.83 -30.64
N SER A 195 38.94 46.10 -31.94
CA SER A 195 40.09 45.85 -32.84
C SER A 195 40.44 44.38 -33.09
N GLU A 196 39.65 43.44 -32.58
CA GLU A 196 39.73 42.02 -32.91
C GLU A 196 38.67 41.66 -33.96
N GLU A 197 39.10 40.94 -35.00
CA GLU A 197 38.21 40.44 -36.03
C GLU A 197 37.68 39.07 -35.65
N ILE A 198 36.37 38.87 -35.76
CA ILE A 198 35.67 37.62 -35.52
C ILE A 198 35.17 37.08 -36.85
N ASP A 199 35.61 35.87 -37.21
CA ASP A 199 35.32 35.26 -38.51
C ASP A 199 33.86 34.82 -38.62
N ILE A 200 33.29 34.31 -37.52
CA ILE A 200 31.91 33.84 -37.45
C ILE A 200 31.20 34.58 -36.31
N PHE A 201 30.24 35.44 -36.64
CA PHE A 201 29.51 36.22 -35.66
C PHE A 201 28.00 36.25 -35.93
N LEU A 202 27.21 36.06 -34.87
CA LEU A 202 25.79 36.41 -34.80
C LEU A 202 25.49 36.97 -33.41
N GLU A 203 24.67 38.02 -33.33
CA GLU A 203 24.37 38.69 -32.06
C GLU A 203 23.28 37.97 -31.25
N ASP A 204 22.28 37.41 -31.92
CA ASP A 204 21.17 36.71 -31.27
C ASP A 204 20.69 35.48 -32.07
N PRO A 205 20.91 34.25 -31.57
CA PRO A 205 21.72 33.92 -30.39
C PRO A 205 23.20 34.34 -30.57
N LEU A 206 23.88 34.66 -29.47
CA LEU A 206 25.27 35.09 -29.52
C LEU A 206 26.17 33.91 -29.95
N ILE A 207 26.74 33.99 -31.16
CA ILE A 207 27.66 33.01 -31.71
C ILE A 207 28.95 33.71 -32.04
N VAL A 208 30.06 33.12 -31.61
CA VAL A 208 31.41 33.59 -31.90
C VAL A 208 32.22 32.41 -32.39
N GLY A 209 32.89 32.57 -33.52
CA GLY A 209 33.75 31.54 -34.04
C GLY A 209 34.96 32.05 -34.80
N GLU A 210 35.93 31.16 -34.88
CA GLU A 210 37.22 31.36 -35.52
C GLU A 210 37.40 30.31 -36.62
N VAL A 211 37.94 30.73 -37.75
CA VAL A 211 38.23 29.86 -38.89
C VAL A 211 39.70 29.95 -39.23
N THR A 212 40.43 28.85 -39.06
CA THR A 212 41.86 28.79 -39.36
C THR A 212 42.15 27.75 -40.45
N ALA A 213 42.97 28.11 -41.45
CA ALA A 213 43.36 27.19 -42.51
C ALA A 213 44.38 26.13 -42.04
N HIS A 214 45.33 26.53 -41.20
CA HIS A 214 46.38 25.67 -40.65
C HIS A 214 46.57 25.95 -39.16
N ALA A 215 46.41 24.93 -38.33
CA ALA A 215 46.73 25.01 -36.90
C ALA A 215 48.07 24.33 -36.63
N ASP A 216 49.12 25.15 -36.55
CA ASP A 216 50.47 24.72 -36.16
C ASP A 216 50.70 24.74 -34.65
N THR A 217 49.81 25.41 -33.90
CA THR A 217 49.89 25.50 -32.44
C THR A 217 48.51 25.35 -31.78
N PRO A 218 48.44 24.92 -30.50
CA PRO A 218 47.19 24.86 -29.73
C PRO A 218 46.58 26.22 -29.38
N GLN A 219 47.22 27.33 -29.78
CA GLN A 219 46.83 28.70 -29.43
C GLN A 219 45.58 29.16 -30.18
N GLU A 220 45.20 28.49 -31.27
CA GLU A 220 43.98 28.83 -32.03
C GLU A 220 42.71 28.77 -31.15
N ALA A 221 42.65 27.80 -30.23
CA ALA A 221 41.56 27.74 -29.24
C ALA A 221 41.59 28.94 -28.28
N ASP A 222 42.77 29.39 -27.88
CA ASP A 222 42.93 30.51 -26.95
C ASP A 222 42.55 31.84 -27.62
N LYS A 223 42.84 32.00 -28.92
CA LYS A 223 42.37 33.15 -29.72
C LYS A 223 40.86 33.24 -29.76
N LEU A 224 40.18 32.13 -30.05
CA LEU A 224 38.72 32.07 -30.03
C LEU A 224 38.17 32.45 -28.65
N LEU A 225 38.76 31.92 -27.57
CA LEU A 225 38.32 32.23 -26.21
C LEU A 225 38.46 33.72 -25.88
N LYS A 226 39.56 34.35 -26.30
CA LYS A 226 39.73 35.81 -26.15
C LYS A 226 38.63 36.59 -26.87
N LYS A 227 38.34 36.24 -28.13
CA LYS A 227 37.27 36.85 -28.94
C LYS A 227 35.88 36.63 -28.33
N ALA A 228 35.64 35.43 -27.80
CA ALA A 228 34.40 35.08 -27.13
C ALA A 228 34.18 35.90 -25.85
N GLU A 229 35.22 36.11 -25.03
CA GLU A 229 35.11 36.94 -23.82
C GLU A 229 34.86 38.43 -24.14
N LEU A 230 35.45 38.96 -25.22
CA LEU A 230 35.16 40.31 -25.70
C LEU A 230 33.68 40.45 -26.11
N ALA A 231 33.19 39.52 -26.93
CA ALA A 231 31.78 39.52 -27.33
C ALA A 231 30.84 39.33 -26.13
N LYS A 232 31.18 38.43 -25.21
CA LYS A 232 30.43 38.21 -23.97
C LYS A 232 30.31 39.48 -23.14
N THR A 233 31.42 40.20 -22.97
CA THR A 233 31.45 41.47 -22.23
C THR A 233 30.61 42.53 -22.94
N ARG A 234 30.72 42.61 -24.28
CA ARG A 234 30.02 43.61 -25.09
C ARG A 234 28.51 43.43 -25.16
N TYR A 235 28.05 42.18 -25.21
CA TYR A 235 26.65 41.81 -25.44
C TYR A 235 25.96 41.18 -24.21
N ALA A 236 26.70 40.99 -23.11
CA ALA A 236 26.22 40.43 -21.85
C ALA A 236 25.49 39.07 -21.98
N LYS A 237 25.91 38.25 -22.95
CA LYS A 237 25.39 36.90 -23.20
C LYS A 237 26.55 35.91 -23.28
N GLU A 238 26.36 34.67 -22.84
CA GLU A 238 27.38 33.63 -23.05
C GLU A 238 27.36 33.20 -24.52
N PRO A 239 28.49 33.32 -25.25
CA PRO A 239 28.54 32.97 -26.67
C PRO A 239 28.61 31.46 -26.85
N LYS A 240 27.94 30.95 -27.88
CA LYS A 240 28.27 29.67 -28.48
C LYS A 240 29.60 29.81 -29.23
N LYS A 241 30.57 28.95 -28.91
CA LYS A 241 31.95 29.02 -29.40
C LYS A 241 32.16 27.98 -30.50
N ILE A 242 32.55 28.40 -31.70
CA ILE A 242 32.79 27.49 -32.83
C ILE A 242 34.21 27.68 -33.34
N LEU A 243 35.00 26.60 -33.40
CA LEU A 243 36.34 26.61 -33.96
C LEU A 243 36.38 25.69 -35.18
N VAL A 244 36.66 26.26 -36.36
CA VAL A 244 36.82 25.49 -37.58
C VAL A 244 38.27 25.55 -38.03
N ILE A 245 38.91 24.39 -38.12
CA ILE A 245 40.29 24.26 -38.56
C ILE A 245 40.30 23.41 -39.82
N LEU A 246 40.87 23.92 -40.92
CA LEU A 246 40.95 23.11 -42.13
C LEU A 246 41.99 22.00 -41.98
N THR A 247 43.21 22.32 -41.57
CA THR A 247 44.30 21.35 -41.40
C THR A 247 45.00 21.52 -40.06
N ALA A 248 45.25 20.43 -39.34
CA ALA A 248 46.00 20.43 -38.08
C ALA A 248 46.97 19.25 -38.02
N LYS A 249 48.14 19.44 -37.40
CA LYS A 249 49.03 18.33 -37.04
C LYS A 249 48.40 17.48 -35.94
N ARG A 250 48.69 16.17 -35.91
CA ARG A 250 48.01 15.22 -35.01
C ARG A 250 48.18 15.56 -33.52
N ASP A 251 49.38 15.94 -33.10
CA ASP A 251 49.69 16.37 -31.73
C ASP A 251 48.90 17.63 -31.34
N VAL A 252 48.89 18.64 -32.22
CA VAL A 252 48.14 19.88 -32.04
C VAL A 252 46.63 19.63 -32.01
N ALA A 253 46.11 18.80 -32.91
CA ALA A 253 44.70 18.46 -32.99
C ALA A 253 44.21 17.80 -31.69
N GLN A 254 44.98 16.87 -31.11
CA GLN A 254 44.64 16.23 -29.84
C GLN A 254 44.56 17.24 -28.69
N GLU A 255 45.50 18.18 -28.62
CA GLU A 255 45.49 19.20 -27.59
C GLU A 255 44.30 20.17 -27.74
N ILE A 256 44.01 20.60 -28.97
CA ILE A 256 42.85 21.45 -29.27
C ILE A 256 41.54 20.72 -28.96
N GLN A 257 41.42 19.43 -29.29
CA GLN A 257 40.25 18.60 -28.94
C GLN A 257 40.02 18.54 -27.43
N ARG A 258 41.08 18.32 -26.63
CA ARG A 258 41.00 18.33 -25.17
C ARG A 258 40.51 19.69 -24.65
N LYS A 259 41.15 20.78 -25.11
CA LYS A 259 40.74 22.14 -24.74
C LYS A 259 39.31 22.45 -25.15
N ALA A 260 38.89 22.04 -26.34
CA ALA A 260 37.55 22.27 -26.85
C ALA A 260 36.49 21.61 -25.96
N LYS A 261 36.73 20.37 -25.53
CA LYS A 261 35.85 19.66 -24.59
C LYS A 261 35.77 20.36 -23.23
N GLU A 262 36.90 20.79 -22.68
CA GLU A 262 36.96 21.50 -21.39
C GLU A 262 36.30 22.87 -21.40
N LYS A 263 36.33 23.56 -22.56
CA LYS A 263 35.86 24.94 -22.71
C LYS A 263 34.53 25.06 -23.46
N ASN A 264 33.89 23.93 -23.76
CA ASN A 264 32.64 23.81 -24.49
C ASN A 264 32.68 24.54 -25.86
N ILE A 265 33.71 24.22 -26.65
CA ILE A 265 33.91 24.71 -28.01
C ILE A 265 33.44 23.63 -28.99
N GLU A 266 32.58 24.01 -29.94
CA GLU A 266 32.23 23.16 -31.07
C GLU A 266 33.39 23.19 -32.08
N LEU A 267 34.15 22.09 -32.15
CA LEU A 267 35.37 21.99 -32.93
C LEU A 267 35.13 21.14 -34.18
N ILE A 268 35.49 21.68 -35.34
CA ILE A 268 35.47 20.96 -36.62
C ILE A 268 36.88 21.02 -37.21
N ILE A 269 37.51 19.86 -37.42
CA ILE A 269 38.82 19.76 -38.07
C ILE A 269 38.63 19.05 -39.42
N GLY A 270 38.94 19.71 -40.53
CA GLY A 270 38.80 19.14 -41.86
C GLY A 270 39.74 17.95 -42.10
N ARG A 271 41.06 18.17 -41.93
CA ARG A 271 42.11 17.18 -42.16
C ARG A 271 43.12 17.18 -41.03
N ILE A 272 43.40 16.01 -40.48
CA ILE A 272 44.51 15.81 -39.55
C ILE A 272 45.68 15.20 -40.33
N ILE A 273 46.84 15.84 -40.22
CA ILE A 273 48.10 15.40 -40.84
C ILE A 273 49.10 14.96 -39.78
N ASP A 274 50.03 14.10 -40.16
CA ASP A 274 51.16 13.68 -39.34
C ASP A 274 52.24 14.78 -39.22
#